data_AF-A0A5D3JAF5-F1
#
_entry.id   AF-A0A5D3JAF5-F1
#
_cell.length_a   1.000
_cell.length_b   1.000
_cell.length_c   1.000
_cell.angle_alpha   90.00
_cell.angle_beta   90.00
_cell.angle_gamma   90.00
#
_symmetry.space_group_name_H-M   'P 1'
#
loop_
_entity.id
_entity.type
_entity.pdbx_description
1 polymer ?
#
loop_
_entity_poly.entity_id
_entity_poly.type
_entity_poly.pdbx_seq_one_letter_code
_entity_poly.pdbx_strand_id
1 'polypeptide(L)' 'MQLKRVAEAKLPTPWGDFLMVGFEELATGQDHVALV' A
#
# COMPACT_ATOMS: atom_id res chain seq x y z
N MET A 1 -9.03 13.55 4.27
CA MET A 1 -8.23 12.36 3.88
C MET A 1 -6.83 12.84 3.53
N GLN A 2 -5.81 12.43 4.29
CA GLN A 2 -4.41 12.85 4.10
C GLN A 2 -3.61 11.87 3.23
N LEU A 3 -4.12 10.66 3.04
CA LEU A 3 -3.52 9.60 2.23
C LEU A 3 -4.37 9.35 0.98
N LYS A 4 -3.70 9.16 -0.15
CA LYS A 4 -4.30 8.77 -1.44
C LYS A 4 -3.85 7.35 -1.78
N ARG A 5 -4.79 6.48 -2.18
CA ARG A 5 -4.45 5.17 -2.74
C ARG A 5 -3.87 5.35 -4.14
N VAL A 6 -2.67 4.81 -4.37
CA VAL A 6 -1.93 5.02 -5.63
C VAL A 6 -1.73 3.74 -6.43
N ALA A 7 -1.61 2.59 -5.76
CA ALA A 7 -1.38 1.31 -6.43
C ALA A 7 -1.88 0.13 -5.59
N GLU A 8 -2.09 -0.99 -6.25
CA GLU A 8 -2.33 -2.28 -5.62
C GLU A 8 -1.57 -3.39 -6.37
N ALA A 9 -1.06 -4.38 -5.64
CA ALA A 9 -0.34 -5.51 -6.20
C ALA A 9 -0.51 -6.77 -5.34
N LYS A 10 -0.39 -7.93 -5.96
CA LYS A 10 -0.38 -9.21 -5.25
C LYS A 10 1.04 -9.49 -4.75
N LEU A 11 1.21 -9.62 -3.43
CA LEU A 11 2.48 -9.91 -2.79
C LEU A 11 2.50 -11.39 -2.35
N PRO A 12 3.17 -12.28 -3.09
CA PRO A 12 3.37 -13.64 -2.65
C PRO A 12 4.39 -13.67 -1.50
N THR A 13 3.99 -14.22 -0.36
CA THR A 13 4.85 -14.42 0.82
C THR A 13 4.86 -15.88 1.23
N PRO A 14 5.84 -16.34 2.05
CA PRO A 14 5.83 -17.69 2.61
C PRO A 14 4.57 -18.04 3.43
N TRP A 15 3.80 -17.03 3.86
CA TRP A 15 2.58 -17.19 4.64
C TRP A 15 1.30 -17.09 3.82
N GLY A 16 1.42 -16.91 2.50
CA GLY A 16 0.30 -16.74 1.58
C GLY A 16 0.43 -15.49 0.70
N ASP A 17 -0.56 -15.29 -0.14
CA ASP A 17 -0.66 -14.12 -0.99
C ASP A 17 -1.38 -12.99 -0.26
N PHE A 18 -0.72 -11.84 -0.11
CA PHE A 18 -1.33 -10.63 0.43
C PHE A 18 -1.68 -9.66 -0.71
N LEU A 19 -2.74 -8.89 -0.53
CA LEU A 19 -2.98 -7.71 -1.35
C LEU A 19 -2.20 -6.54 -0.75
N MET A 20 -1.13 -6.15 -1.42
CA MET A 20 -0.39 -4.94 -1.10
C MET A 20 -1.12 -3.73 -1.67
N VAL A 21 -1.42 -2.75 -0.82
CA VAL A 21 -2.02 -1.48 -1.23
C VAL A 21 -1.08 -0.34 -0.88
N GLY A 22 -0.62 0.38 -1.89
CA GLY A 22 0.22 1.56 -1.76
C GLY A 22 -0.61 2.83 -1.57
N PHE A 23 -0.18 3.66 -0.63
CA PHE A 23 -0.75 4.96 -0.31
C PHE A 23 0.35 6.02 -0.33
N GLU A 24 0.00 7.21 -0.79
CA GLU A 24 0.88 8.38 -0.77
C GLU A 24 0.26 9.45 0.12
N GLU A 25 1.04 10.03 1.03
CA GLU A 25 0.63 11.15 1.85
C GLU A 25 0.68 12.47 1.05
N LEU A 26 -0.46 13.13 0.93
CA LEU A 26 -0.61 14.34 0.10
C LEU A 26 0.22 15.53 0.60
N ALA A 27 0.53 15.57 1.90
CA ALA A 27 1.23 16.69 2.52
C ALA A 27 2.76 16.56 2.46
N THR A 28 3.27 15.34 2.51
CA THR A 28 4.71 15.06 2.66
C THR A 28 5.30 14.29 1.47
N GLY A 29 4.44 13.67 0.65
CA GLY A 29 4.84 12.71 -0.38
C GLY A 29 5.34 11.38 0.20
N GLN A 30 5.10 11.10 1.48
CA GLN A 30 5.55 9.84 2.10
C GLN A 30 4.69 8.65 1.67
N ASP A 31 5.36 7.59 1.26
CA ASP A 31 4.74 6.34 0.89
C ASP A 31 4.41 5.47 2.11
N HIS A 32 3.23 4.88 2.08
CA HIS A 32 2.70 3.98 3.08
C HIS A 32 2.13 2.74 2.38
N VAL A 33 2.20 1.59 3.05
CA VAL A 33 1.70 0.32 2.48
C VAL A 33 0.83 -0.40 3.51
N ALA A 34 -0.32 -0.91 3.05
CA ALA A 34 -1.12 -1.87 3.78
C ALA A 34 -0.99 -3.26 3.14
N LEU A 35 -0.94 -4.30 3.96
CA LEU A 35 -1.00 -5.70 3.53
C LEU A 35 -2.34 -6.26 4.01
N VAL A 36 -3.16 -6.73 3.09
CA VAL A 36 -4.48 -7.35 3.34
C VAL A 36 -4.40 -8.84 3.09
#